data_AF-Q5NSW3-F1
#
_entry.id   AF-Q5NSW3-F1
#
_cell.length_a   1.000
_cell.length_b   1.000
_cell.length_c   1.000
_cell.angle_alpha   90.00
_cell.angle_beta   90.00
_cell.angle_gamma   90.00
#
_symmetry.space_group_name_H-M   'P 1'
#
loop_
_entity.id
_entity.type
_entity.pdbx_description
1 polymer ?
#
loop_
_entity_poly.entity_id
_entity_poly.type
_entity_poly.pdbx_seq_one_letter_code
_entity_poly.pdbx_strand_id
1 'polypeptide(L)'
;IFHYAKGQPYIDEVGIFKERIQWVGDPSWKDGSVVIHNLDYSDNGTFTCDVKNPPDIVGKTSQVTLYVFEKTPVLYAMLDHSRSTKAASEKKSKGLGESRKDKK
;
A
#
# COMPACT_ATOMS: atom_id res chain seq x y z
N ILE A 1 15.09 1.13 -6.32
CA ILE A 1 13.78 0.38 -6.28
C ILE A 1 13.63 -0.32 -4.92
N PHE A 2 12.42 -0.64 -4.44
CA PHE A 2 12.23 -1.48 -3.25
C PHE A 2 11.67 -2.85 -3.65
N HIS A 3 12.15 -3.93 -3.04
CA HIS A 3 11.57 -5.26 -3.23
C HIS A 3 11.60 -6.07 -1.93
N TYR A 4 10.60 -6.92 -1.72
CA TYR A 4 10.56 -7.87 -0.61
C TYR A 4 10.61 -9.28 -1.16
N ALA A 5 11.55 -10.10 -0.70
CA ALA A 5 11.71 -11.48 -1.15
C ALA A 5 12.30 -12.35 -0.05
N LYS A 6 12.01 -13.66 -0.07
CA LYS A 6 12.59 -14.63 0.87
C LYS A 6 12.47 -14.24 2.35
N GLY A 7 11.40 -13.53 2.71
CA GLY A 7 11.15 -13.08 4.08
C GLY A 7 11.97 -11.87 4.51
N GLN A 8 12.55 -11.10 3.58
CA GLN A 8 13.40 -9.95 3.89
C GLN A 8 13.10 -8.76 2.94
N PRO A 9 13.15 -7.51 3.46
CA PRO A 9 13.11 -6.30 2.65
C PRO A 9 14.47 -6.00 2.03
N TYR A 10 14.48 -5.57 0.78
CA TYR A 10 15.66 -5.14 0.04
C TYR A 10 15.42 -3.73 -0.50
N ILE A 11 16.23 -2.81 -0.02
CA ILE A 11 16.27 -1.44 -0.48
C ILE A 11 17.46 -1.32 -1.42
N ASP A 12 17.20 -0.91 -2.65
CA ASP A 12 18.24 -0.66 -3.64
C ASP A 12 19.13 0.52 -3.18
N GLU A 13 20.44 0.29 -3.20
CA GLU A 13 21.43 1.30 -2.81
C GLU A 13 21.64 2.37 -3.90
N VAL A 14 20.98 2.21 -5.04
CA VAL A 14 21.00 3.12 -6.17
C VAL A 14 19.61 3.68 -6.43
N GLY A 15 19.54 4.96 -6.80
CA GLY A 15 18.32 5.65 -7.20
C GLY A 15 17.91 6.78 -6.27
N ILE A 16 16.81 7.45 -6.63
CA ILE A 16 16.39 8.74 -6.04
C ILE A 16 15.86 8.63 -4.60
N PHE A 17 15.44 7.43 -4.17
CA PHE A 17 14.89 7.17 -2.83
C PHE A 17 15.87 6.48 -1.89
N LYS A 18 17.14 6.39 -2.28
CA LYS A 18 18.20 5.85 -1.42
C LYS A 18 18.14 6.55 -0.05
N GLU A 19 18.27 5.77 1.03
CA GLU A 19 18.26 6.24 2.43
C GLU A 19 16.95 6.90 2.92
N ARG A 20 15.97 7.14 2.03
CA ARG A 20 14.69 7.76 2.38
C ARG A 20 13.55 6.77 2.46
N ILE A 21 13.69 5.60 1.86
CA ILE A 21 12.65 4.56 1.88
C ILE A 21 12.80 3.63 3.09
N GLN A 22 11.68 3.30 3.73
CA GLN A 22 11.60 2.43 4.89
C GLN A 22 10.49 1.40 4.69
N TRP A 23 10.78 0.14 4.99
CA TRP A 23 9.78 -0.91 5.10
C TRP A 23 9.05 -0.81 6.44
N VAL A 24 7.71 -0.77 6.40
CA VAL A 24 6.86 -0.74 7.61
C VAL A 24 5.73 -1.78 7.57
N GLY A 25 5.62 -2.56 6.49
CA GLY A 25 4.58 -3.56 6.31
C GLY A 25 4.83 -4.85 7.07
N ASP A 26 3.80 -5.70 7.10
CA ASP A 26 3.83 -7.07 7.58
C ASP A 26 3.19 -8.01 6.54
N PRO A 27 3.98 -8.84 5.84
CA PRO A 27 3.46 -9.73 4.81
C PRO A 27 2.54 -10.81 5.40
N SER A 28 2.71 -11.17 6.67
CA SER A 28 1.83 -12.12 7.38
C SER A 28 0.39 -11.59 7.42
N TRP A 29 0.23 -10.27 7.39
CA TRP A 29 -1.04 -9.55 7.42
C TRP A 29 -1.44 -9.01 6.05
N LYS A 30 -0.79 -9.47 4.97
CA LYS A 30 -1.00 -8.99 3.59
C LYS A 30 -0.74 -7.48 3.45
N ASP A 31 0.20 -6.96 4.24
CA ASP A 31 0.56 -5.55 4.24
C ASP A 31 1.92 -5.32 3.58
N GLY A 32 1.88 -4.59 2.45
CA GLY A 32 3.02 -4.23 1.62
C GLY A 32 3.56 -2.82 1.87
N SER A 33 3.22 -2.20 3.01
CA SER A 33 3.46 -0.77 3.24
C SER A 33 4.93 -0.37 3.30
N VAL A 34 5.25 0.72 2.61
CA VAL A 34 6.53 1.42 2.65
C VAL A 34 6.30 2.90 2.95
N VAL A 35 7.27 3.53 3.60
CA VAL A 35 7.31 4.96 3.86
C VAL A 35 8.46 5.58 3.08
N ILE A 36 8.22 6.72 2.44
CA ILE A 36 9.27 7.55 1.84
C ILE A 36 9.37 8.83 2.66
N HIS A 37 10.51 9.03 3.30
CA HIS A 37 10.82 10.21 4.11
C HIS A 37 11.32 11.37 3.25
N ASN A 38 11.21 12.58 3.79
CA ASN A 38 11.75 13.81 3.21
C ASN A 38 11.37 13.94 1.72
N LEU A 39 10.08 13.96 1.43
CA LEU A 39 9.58 14.14 0.07
C LEU A 39 9.97 15.51 -0.50
N ASP A 40 10.34 15.50 -1.77
CA ASP A 40 10.67 16.69 -2.57
C ASP A 40 9.73 16.78 -3.80
N TYR A 41 9.61 17.96 -4.41
CA TYR A 41 8.83 18.13 -5.64
C TYR A 41 9.33 17.26 -6.80
N SER A 42 10.60 16.88 -6.81
CA SER A 42 11.16 15.94 -7.78
C SER A 42 10.67 14.50 -7.61
N ASP A 43 10.06 14.16 -6.46
CA ASP A 43 9.49 12.84 -6.19
C ASP A 43 8.08 12.65 -6.78
N ASN A 44 7.49 13.71 -7.35
CA ASN A 44 6.21 13.65 -8.06
C ASN A 44 6.27 12.60 -9.18
N GLY A 45 5.33 11.66 -9.19
CA GLY A 45 5.37 10.57 -10.17
C GLY A 45 4.32 9.49 -9.98
N THR A 46 4.30 8.55 -10.92
CA THR A 46 3.46 7.34 -10.81
C THR A 46 4.32 6.14 -10.46
N PHE A 47 4.04 5.58 -9.30
CA PHE A 47 4.70 4.43 -8.72
C PHE A 47 3.93 3.18 -9.07
N THR A 48 4.65 2.09 -9.25
CA THR A 48 4.09 0.80 -9.59
C THR A 48 4.45 -0.20 -8.50
N CYS A 49 3.47 -0.97 -8.05
CA CYS A 49 3.66 -2.06 -7.11
C CYS A 49 3.27 -3.37 -7.81
N ASP A 50 4.24 -4.29 -7.88
CA ASP A 50 4.10 -5.62 -8.45
C ASP A 50 4.27 -6.67 -7.36
N VAL A 51 3.19 -7.40 -7.06
CA VAL A 51 3.24 -8.53 -6.12
C VAL A 51 3.27 -9.83 -6.90
N LYS A 52 4.35 -10.60 -6.75
CA LYS A 52 4.55 -11.91 -7.39
C LYS A 52 4.52 -12.99 -6.32
N ASN A 53 3.77 -14.06 -6.54
CA ASN A 53 3.71 -15.23 -5.67
C ASN A 53 4.09 -16.50 -6.45
N PRO A 54 5.38 -16.79 -6.71
CA PRO A 54 5.76 -18.01 -7.43
C PRO A 54 5.25 -19.25 -6.66
N PRO A 55 4.53 -20.23 -7.26
CA PRO A 55 4.45 -20.59 -8.68
C PRO A 55 3.39 -19.85 -9.53
N ASP A 56 2.64 -18.89 -8.98
CA ASP A 56 1.66 -18.08 -9.71
C ASP A 56 2.41 -17.14 -10.68
N ILE A 57 2.33 -17.46 -11.97
CA ILE A 57 3.17 -16.87 -13.03
C ILE A 57 2.84 -15.39 -13.30
N VAL A 58 1.72 -14.87 -12.78
CA VAL A 58 1.24 -13.51 -13.07
C VAL A 58 1.00 -12.74 -11.78
N GLY A 59 1.86 -11.76 -11.51
CA GLY A 59 1.63 -10.76 -10.47
C GLY A 59 0.57 -9.75 -10.88
N LYS A 60 -0.16 -9.21 -9.90
CA LYS A 60 -1.04 -8.05 -10.15
C LYS A 60 -0.22 -6.77 -10.03
N THR A 61 -0.16 -6.02 -11.12
CA THR A 61 0.40 -4.69 -11.14
C THR A 61 -0.64 -3.68 -10.66
N SER A 62 -0.26 -2.85 -9.71
CA SER A 62 -1.05 -1.71 -9.26
C SER A 62 -0.24 -0.42 -9.41
N GLN A 63 -0.91 0.69 -9.66
CA GLN A 63 -0.27 2.00 -9.79
C GLN A 63 -0.82 2.98 -8.78
N VAL A 64 0.05 3.85 -8.26
CA VAL A 64 -0.29 4.95 -7.38
C VAL A 64 0.45 6.21 -7.84
N THR A 65 -0.27 7.31 -8.01
CA THR A 65 0.34 8.60 -8.36
C THR A 65 0.56 9.41 -7.09
N LEU A 66 1.81 9.81 -6.85
CA LEU A 66 2.21 10.67 -5.76
C LEU A 66 2.27 12.12 -6.25
N TYR A 67 1.59 12.99 -5.52
CA TYR A 67 1.69 14.44 -5.69
C TYR A 67 2.24 15.08 -4.42
N VAL A 68 3.28 15.89 -4.57
CA VAL A 68 3.98 16.62 -3.50
C VAL A 68 3.69 18.11 -3.67
N PHE A 69 3.16 18.71 -2.62
CA PHE A 69 2.80 20.13 -2.55
C PHE A 69 3.37 20.75 -1.28
N GLU A 70 3.69 22.04 -1.29
CA GLU A 70 3.99 22.79 -0.06
C GLU A 70 2.82 22.74 0.92
N LYS A 71 1.61 22.88 0.36
CA LYS A 71 0.34 22.85 1.06
C LYS A 71 -0.64 22.02 0.25
N THR A 72 -1.13 20.93 0.82
CA THR A 72 -2.08 20.04 0.15
C THR A 72 -3.35 20.81 -0.19
N PRO A 73 -3.76 20.88 -1.47
CA PRO A 73 -5.02 21.50 -1.84
C PRO A 73 -6.18 20.77 -1.17
N VAL A 74 -7.19 21.52 -0.70
CA VAL A 74 -8.34 20.98 0.05
C VAL A 74 -9.03 19.84 -0.72
N LEU A 75 -9.12 19.94 -2.06
CA LEU A 75 -9.68 18.90 -2.91
C LEU A 75 -8.96 17.55 -2.74
N TYR A 76 -7.62 17.54 -2.75
CA TYR A 76 -6.84 16.31 -2.59
C TYR A 76 -6.98 15.74 -1.16
N ALA A 77 -7.00 16.60 -0.14
CA ALA A 77 -7.20 16.15 1.24
C ALA A 77 -8.58 15.48 1.45
N MET A 78 -9.63 15.98 0.80
CA MET A 78 -10.96 15.36 0.85
C MET A 78 -11.01 13.99 0.15
N LEU A 79 -10.22 13.79 -0.92
CA LEU A 79 -10.14 12.50 -1.62
C LEU A 79 -9.54 11.41 -0.72
N ASP A 80 -8.51 11.72 0.07
CA ASP A 80 -7.91 10.74 0.98
C ASP A 80 -8.87 10.31 2.11
N HIS A 81 -9.62 11.24 2.70
CA HIS A 81 -10.66 10.93 3.68
C HIS A 81 -11.77 10.04 3.09
N SER A 82 -12.17 10.29 1.84
CA SER A 82 -13.18 9.46 1.16
C SER A 82 -12.69 8.03 0.89
N ARG A 83 -11.38 7.85 0.65
CA ARG A 83 -10.76 6.53 0.45
C ARG A 83 -10.63 5.77 1.77
N SER A 84 -10.28 6.47 2.86
CA SER A 84 -10.22 5.89 4.21
C SER A 84 -11.59 5.38 4.69
N THR A 85 -12.65 6.16 4.48
CA THR A 85 -14.03 5.76 4.86
C THR A 85 -14.57 4.60 4.02
N LYS A 86 -14.22 4.51 2.72
CA LYS A 86 -14.53 3.34 1.88
C LYS A 86 -13.79 2.08 2.34
N ALA A 87 -12.49 2.18 2.63
CA ALA A 87 -11.69 1.05 3.13
C ALA A 87 -12.20 0.53 4.49
N ALA A 88 -12.67 1.42 5.37
CA ALA A 88 -13.29 1.04 6.64
C ALA A 88 -14.65 0.34 6.45
N SER A 89 -15.46 0.79 5.48
CA SER A 89 -16.76 0.17 5.17
C SER A 89 -16.60 -1.22 4.55
N GLU A 90 -15.57 -1.43 3.73
CA GLU A 90 -15.27 -2.74 3.13
C GLU A 90 -14.77 -3.75 4.18
N LYS A 91 -14.03 -3.30 5.19
CA LYS A 91 -13.67 -4.13 6.37
C LYS A 91 -14.88 -4.52 7.23
N LYS A 92 -15.92 -3.68 7.32
CA LYS A 92 -17.11 -3.96 8.15
C LYS A 92 -18.07 -4.99 7.52
N SER A 93 -18.00 -5.21 6.20
CA SER A 93 -18.88 -6.18 5.50
C SER A 93 -18.39 -7.64 5.57
N LYS A 94 -17.22 -7.92 6.17
CA LYS A 94 -16.70 -9.29 6.39
C LYS A 94 -16.73 -9.72 7.86
N GLY A 95 -17.81 -9.44 8.56
CA GLY A 95 -17.96 -9.85 9.94
C GLY A 95 -19.37 -9.73 10.49
N LEU A 96 -20.35 -10.44 9.91
CA LEU A 96 -21.51 -10.94 10.66
C LEU A 96 -22.31 -11.97 9.85
N GLY A 97 -22.47 -13.18 10.40
CA GLY A 97 -23.49 -14.15 10.00
C GLY A 97 -23.03 -15.59 10.21
N GLU A 98 -23.64 -16.46 11.00
CA GLU A 98 -24.72 -16.37 11.99
C GLU A 98 -24.67 -17.71 12.74
N SER A 99 -24.60 -17.72 14.08
CA SER A 99 -24.96 -18.93 14.82
C SER A 99 -26.48 -19.10 14.71
N ARG A 100 -26.94 -20.14 14.02
CA ARG A 100 -28.30 -20.67 14.19
C ARG A 100 -28.23 -22.16 14.50
N LYS A 101 -28.55 -22.50 15.74
CA LYS A 101 -29.09 -23.82 16.12
C LYS A 101 -30.31 -24.07 15.23
N ASP A 102 -30.47 -25.26 14.67
CA ASP A 102 -31.76 -25.97 14.72
C ASP A 102 -31.64 -27.46 14.37
N LYS A 103 -31.98 -28.23 15.40
CA LYS A 103 -32.44 -29.61 15.54
C LYS A 103 -33.01 -30.30 14.28
N LYS A 104 -32.53 -31.50 13.99
CA LYS A 104 -33.37 -32.65 13.61
C LYS A 104 -32.72 -33.97 14.05
#